data_AF-A0A9D8JJF3-F1
#
_entry.id   AF-A0A9D8JJF3-F1
#
_cell.length_a   1.000
_cell.length_b   1.000
_cell.length_c   1.000
_cell.angle_alpha   90.00
_cell.angle_beta   90.00
_cell.angle_gamma   90.00
#
_symmetry.space_group_name_H-M   'P 1'
#
loop_
_entity.id
_entity.type
_entity.pdbx_description
1 polymer ?
#
loop_
_entity_poly.entity_id
_entity_poly.type
_entity_poly.pdbx_seq_one_letter_code
_entity_poly.pdbx_strand_id
1 'polypeptide(L)'
;MPLASNLNRERTLAKKRVISKKPRKKITPLKKGTSKRPEKKKIQKKKFEEKRIDKTRPMKQEMEKVIDKVDKKTLSKFKKVLLKEREQIVGEVKQTYTSSQEMGQDGIQDIGDEAANIYNKQILLSLNESERMRLQEVDEALDRMATGSYGICEECGELISLKRLEVRPVAKYCVACLSKMEKGRL
;
A
#
# COMPACT_ATOMS: atom_id res chain seq x y z
N MET A 1 -24.15 37.16 -53.19
CA MET A 1 -25.46 36.54 -52.91
C MET A 1 -25.43 35.98 -51.50
N PRO A 2 -25.99 36.69 -50.50
CA PRO A 2 -25.91 36.36 -49.08
C PRO A 2 -27.15 35.60 -48.62
N LEU A 3 -27.02 34.65 -47.69
CA LEU A 3 -28.06 34.34 -46.70
C LEU A 3 -27.40 33.93 -45.39
N ALA A 4 -27.49 34.83 -44.41
CA ALA A 4 -27.25 34.55 -43.01
C ALA A 4 -28.51 33.93 -42.40
N SER A 5 -28.34 32.91 -41.55
CA SER A 5 -29.36 32.54 -40.56
C SER A 5 -28.68 32.00 -39.31
N ASN A 6 -28.54 32.91 -38.35
CA ASN A 6 -28.28 32.64 -36.95
C ASN A 6 -29.46 31.85 -36.36
N LEU A 7 -29.20 30.74 -35.68
CA LEU A 7 -30.06 30.25 -34.59
C LEU A 7 -29.21 30.01 -33.35
N ASN A 8 -29.57 30.76 -32.32
CA ASN A 8 -28.97 30.78 -31.00
C ASN A 8 -29.88 29.98 -30.05
N ARG A 9 -29.24 29.37 -29.03
CA ARG A 9 -29.82 28.84 -27.78
C ARG A 9 -30.76 27.64 -27.89
N GLU A 10 -30.36 26.54 -27.23
CA GLU A 10 -30.96 26.13 -25.96
C GLU A 10 -29.91 25.48 -25.04
N ARG A 11 -29.75 26.08 -23.85
CA ARG A 11 -29.00 25.52 -22.72
C ARG A 11 -29.91 24.48 -22.05
N THR A 12 -29.54 23.20 -22.05
CA THR A 12 -30.20 22.22 -21.19
C THR A 12 -29.35 21.93 -19.96
N LEU A 13 -30.02 22.01 -18.82
CA LEU A 13 -29.48 22.11 -17.48
C LEU A 13 -28.99 20.76 -16.95
N ALA A 14 -27.87 20.80 -16.23
CA ALA A 14 -27.32 19.72 -15.41
C ALA A 14 -28.38 19.13 -14.44
N LYS A 15 -28.65 17.83 -14.55
CA LYS A 15 -29.35 17.07 -13.50
C LYS A 15 -28.34 16.58 -12.47
N LYS A 16 -28.19 17.36 -11.39
CA LYS A 16 -27.58 16.92 -10.13
C LYS A 16 -28.45 15.82 -9.50
N ARG A 17 -27.89 14.63 -9.24
CA ARG A 17 -28.50 13.63 -8.36
C ARG A 17 -28.46 14.15 -6.92
N VAL A 18 -29.64 14.39 -6.34
CA VAL A 18 -29.82 14.79 -4.94
C VAL A 18 -29.85 13.54 -4.06
N ILE A 19 -28.93 13.46 -3.10
CA ILE A 19 -28.91 12.47 -2.02
C ILE A 19 -30.00 12.87 -1.01
N SER A 20 -30.98 11.98 -0.80
CA SER A 20 -32.05 12.17 0.19
C SER A 20 -31.52 11.96 1.61
N LYS A 21 -31.58 13.02 2.43
CA LYS A 21 -31.22 13.00 3.85
C LYS A 21 -32.40 12.42 4.67
N LYS A 22 -32.17 11.32 5.40
CA LYS A 22 -33.11 10.79 6.41
C LYS A 22 -33.17 11.73 7.64
N PRO A 23 -34.35 11.93 8.27
CA PRO A 23 -34.49 12.85 9.41
C PRO A 23 -33.96 12.27 10.73
N ARG A 24 -33.25 13.09 11.51
CA ARG A 24 -32.82 12.80 12.88
C ARG A 24 -34.02 12.90 13.84
N LYS A 25 -34.24 11.86 14.65
CA LYS A 25 -35.15 11.93 15.81
C LYS A 25 -34.54 12.83 16.90
N LYS A 26 -35.32 13.81 17.36
CA LYS A 26 -35.04 14.66 18.52
C LYS A 26 -35.19 13.84 19.79
N ILE A 27 -34.19 13.88 20.67
CA ILE A 27 -34.30 13.41 22.07
C ILE A 27 -34.27 14.67 22.95
N THR A 28 -35.32 14.84 23.75
CA THR A 28 -35.52 15.96 24.69
C THR A 28 -34.77 15.74 26.01
N PRO A 29 -34.49 16.82 26.78
CA PRO A 29 -33.58 16.78 27.92
C PRO A 29 -34.28 16.33 29.22
N LEU A 30 -33.70 15.37 29.95
CA LEU A 30 -34.12 15.00 31.30
C LEU A 30 -33.30 15.78 32.36
N LYS A 31 -34.03 16.28 33.36
CA LYS A 31 -33.62 17.20 34.43
C LYS A 31 -32.64 16.57 35.44
N LYS A 32 -31.81 17.45 36.04
CA LYS A 32 -30.90 17.18 37.17
C LYS A 32 -31.66 16.75 38.43
N GLY A 33 -31.12 15.75 39.13
CA GLY A 33 -31.43 15.42 40.52
C GLY A 33 -30.15 15.04 41.27
N THR A 34 -29.85 15.76 42.35
CA THR A 34 -28.71 15.58 43.24
C THR A 34 -29.01 14.55 44.32
N SER A 35 -28.13 13.58 44.57
CA SER A 35 -28.07 12.92 45.88
C SER A 35 -26.78 12.10 46.09
N LYS A 36 -25.93 12.68 46.94
CA LYS A 36 -25.05 12.11 47.97
C LYS A 36 -24.63 10.62 47.87
N ARG A 37 -23.31 10.45 47.87
CA ARG A 37 -22.50 9.23 48.08
C ARG A 37 -22.79 8.57 49.44
N PRO A 38 -22.95 7.23 49.50
CA PRO A 38 -22.74 6.47 50.73
C PRO A 38 -21.43 5.66 50.70
N GLU A 39 -21.02 5.28 51.91
CA GLU A 39 -19.67 4.95 52.34
C GLU A 39 -19.18 3.54 51.99
N LYS A 40 -17.85 3.43 52.03
CA LYS A 40 -17.03 2.23 51.87
C LYS A 40 -17.37 1.18 52.94
N LYS A 41 -17.72 -0.05 52.54
CA LYS A 41 -17.53 -1.24 53.39
C LYS A 41 -16.31 -2.04 52.94
N LYS A 42 -15.43 -2.29 53.92
CA LYS A 42 -14.18 -3.04 53.83
C LYS A 42 -14.46 -4.50 53.43
N ILE A 43 -13.89 -4.95 52.31
CA ILE A 43 -13.70 -6.38 52.04
C ILE A 43 -12.24 -6.70 52.31
N GLN A 44 -12.03 -7.72 53.13
CA GLN A 44 -10.76 -8.07 53.76
C GLN A 44 -9.79 -8.68 52.74
N LYS A 45 -8.53 -8.28 52.87
CA LYS A 45 -7.38 -8.72 52.06
C LYS A 45 -7.15 -10.22 52.26
N LYS A 46 -7.29 -11.02 51.20
CA LYS A 46 -6.55 -12.28 51.08
C LYS A 46 -5.32 -12.00 50.21
N LYS A 47 -4.12 -12.22 50.76
CA LYS A 47 -2.86 -12.20 50.04
C LYS A 47 -2.91 -13.32 49.00
N PHE A 48 -3.07 -12.98 47.72
CA PHE A 48 -2.68 -13.86 46.64
C PHE A 48 -1.39 -13.27 46.07
N GLU A 49 -0.29 -13.95 46.38
CA GLU A 49 1.04 -13.62 45.93
C GLU A 49 1.18 -14.13 44.50
N GLU A 50 0.63 -13.39 43.54
CA GLU A 50 0.75 -13.70 42.12
C GLU A 50 1.78 -12.78 41.48
N LYS A 51 2.90 -13.40 41.13
CA LYS A 51 4.10 -12.84 40.52
C LYS A 51 3.74 -11.85 39.41
N ARG A 52 4.22 -10.61 39.57
CA ARG A 52 4.31 -9.63 38.48
C ARG A 52 5.24 -10.17 37.41
N ILE A 53 4.69 -10.77 36.36
CA ILE A 53 5.41 -10.93 35.11
C ILE A 53 5.20 -9.61 34.36
N ASP A 54 6.16 -8.69 34.49
CA ASP A 54 6.26 -7.51 33.64
C ASP A 54 6.50 -7.97 32.19
N LYS A 55 5.43 -8.33 31.48
CA LYS A 55 5.44 -8.77 30.07
C LYS A 55 5.73 -7.63 29.08
N THR A 56 6.07 -6.45 29.55
CA THR A 56 6.34 -5.28 28.70
C THR A 56 7.79 -5.17 28.24
N ARG A 57 8.69 -6.09 28.63
CA ARG A 57 10.13 -5.96 28.37
C ARG A 57 10.79 -6.85 27.29
N PRO A 58 10.24 -7.99 26.78
CA PRO A 58 11.05 -8.82 25.87
C PRO A 58 10.88 -8.52 24.38
N MET A 59 10.01 -7.60 23.93
CA MET A 59 9.90 -7.29 22.48
C MET A 59 10.86 -6.21 22.00
N LYS A 60 11.23 -5.23 22.84
CA LYS A 60 12.11 -4.13 22.43
C LYS A 60 13.59 -4.56 22.31
N GLN A 61 14.00 -5.52 23.13
CA GLN A 61 15.40 -5.93 23.24
C GLN A 61 15.85 -6.90 22.12
N GLU A 62 14.91 -7.52 21.41
CA GLU A 62 15.20 -8.36 20.24
C GLU A 62 15.20 -7.54 18.93
N MET A 63 14.43 -6.44 18.86
CA MET A 63 14.41 -5.55 17.69
C MET A 63 15.69 -4.73 17.53
N GLU A 64 16.39 -4.40 18.63
CA GLU A 64 17.57 -3.53 18.61
C GLU A 64 18.84 -4.26 18.11
N LYS A 65 18.93 -5.59 18.26
CA LYS A 65 20.11 -6.40 17.89
C LYS A 65 20.18 -6.82 16.42
N VAL A 66 19.11 -6.62 15.65
CA VAL A 66 19.05 -7.02 14.24
C VAL A 66 19.71 -5.97 13.33
N ILE A 67 19.65 -4.70 13.74
CA ILE A 67 20.23 -3.57 13.01
C ILE A 67 21.78 -3.62 13.01
N ASP A 68 22.38 -4.35 13.95
CA ASP A 68 23.83 -4.46 14.11
C ASP A 68 24.54 -5.37 13.07
N LYS A 69 23.80 -6.17 12.27
CA LYS A 69 24.41 -7.10 11.29
C LYS A 69 24.37 -6.64 9.84
N VAL A 70 23.55 -5.65 9.49
CA VAL A 70 23.61 -5.03 8.17
C VAL A 70 24.44 -3.77 8.29
N ASP A 71 25.69 -3.84 7.86
CA ASP A 71 26.59 -2.70 7.87
C ASP A 71 25.90 -1.46 7.28
N LYS A 72 25.96 -0.33 7.99
CA LYS A 72 25.37 0.94 7.53
C LYS A 72 25.82 1.33 6.11
N LYS A 73 27.03 0.89 5.73
CA LYS A 73 27.59 1.02 4.38
C LYS A 73 26.86 0.15 3.34
N THR A 74 26.54 -1.11 3.65
CA THR A 74 25.81 -2.00 2.73
C THR A 74 24.36 -1.57 2.58
N LEU A 75 23.72 -1.14 3.67
CA LEU A 75 22.36 -0.59 3.64
C LEU A 75 22.27 0.65 2.74
N SER A 76 23.26 1.54 2.81
CA SER A 76 23.35 2.72 1.93
C SER A 76 23.54 2.34 0.46
N LYS A 77 24.26 1.24 0.16
CA LYS A 77 24.40 0.72 -1.21
C LYS A 77 23.07 0.20 -1.73
N PHE A 78 22.38 -0.66 -0.98
CA PHE A 78 21.08 -1.21 -1.37
C PHE A 78 20.04 -0.11 -1.56
N LYS A 79 20.01 0.90 -0.69
CA LYS A 79 19.12 2.05 -0.84
C LYS A 79 19.34 2.79 -2.16
N LYS A 80 20.59 3.00 -2.57
CA LYS A 80 20.90 3.62 -3.87
C LYS A 80 20.43 2.76 -5.05
N VAL A 81 20.59 1.45 -4.96
CA VAL A 81 20.12 0.51 -5.99
C VAL A 81 18.60 0.58 -6.11
N LEU A 82 17.88 0.49 -4.99
CA LEU A 82 16.41 0.56 -4.97
C LEU A 82 15.87 1.90 -5.48
N LEU A 83 16.52 3.03 -5.14
CA LEU A 83 16.12 4.35 -5.66
C LEU A 83 16.32 4.45 -7.17
N LYS A 84 17.44 3.93 -7.69
CA LYS A 84 17.69 3.89 -9.14
C LYS A 84 16.66 3.01 -9.85
N GLU A 85 16.34 1.85 -9.28
CA GLU A 85 15.32 0.94 -9.81
C GLU A 85 13.94 1.58 -9.81
N ARG A 86 13.58 2.30 -8.74
CA ARG A 86 12.35 3.09 -8.66
C ARG A 86 12.25 4.12 -9.78
N GLU A 87 13.30 4.91 -9.99
CA GLU A 87 13.36 5.90 -11.06
C GLU A 87 13.24 5.26 -12.43
N GLN A 88 13.91 4.12 -12.64
CA GLN A 88 13.84 3.36 -13.89
C GLN A 88 12.42 2.88 -14.18
N ILE A 89 11.75 2.24 -13.22
CA ILE A 89 10.37 1.74 -13.39
C ILE A 89 9.40 2.88 -13.71
N VAL A 90 9.52 4.02 -13.00
CA VAL A 90 8.68 5.20 -13.28
C VAL A 90 8.93 5.76 -14.68
N GLY A 91 10.18 5.72 -15.16
CA GLY A 91 10.53 6.08 -16.53
C GLY A 91 9.92 5.14 -17.57
N GLU A 92 10.05 3.83 -17.37
CA GLU A 92 9.49 2.77 -18.23
C GLU A 92 7.96 2.89 -18.32
N VAL A 93 7.28 2.99 -17.18
CA VAL A 93 5.82 3.19 -17.11
C VAL A 93 5.38 4.43 -17.91
N LYS A 94 6.13 5.54 -17.77
CA LYS A 94 5.80 6.79 -18.48
C LYS A 94 5.99 6.65 -19.99
N GLN A 95 7.04 5.97 -20.42
CA GLN A 95 7.30 5.71 -21.85
C GLN A 95 6.24 4.79 -22.45
N THR A 96 5.93 3.68 -21.77
CA THR A 96 4.87 2.74 -22.16
C THR A 96 3.52 3.45 -22.27
N TYR A 97 3.22 4.36 -21.35
CA TYR A 97 2.00 5.17 -21.39
C TYR A 97 1.95 6.09 -22.62
N THR A 98 3.03 6.82 -22.93
CA THR A 98 3.07 7.69 -24.11
C THR A 98 2.93 6.89 -25.41
N SER A 99 3.64 5.77 -25.54
CA SER A 99 3.55 4.91 -26.73
C SER A 99 2.15 4.31 -26.88
N SER A 100 1.51 3.90 -25.78
CA SER A 100 0.14 3.37 -25.81
C SER A 100 -0.89 4.39 -26.30
N GLN A 101 -0.67 5.68 -26.02
CA GLN A 101 -1.56 6.76 -26.44
C GLN A 101 -1.42 7.10 -27.92
N GLU A 102 -0.23 6.96 -28.47
CA GLU A 102 0.06 7.17 -29.90
C GLU A 102 -0.45 6.01 -30.77
N MET A 103 -0.62 4.81 -30.20
CA MET A 103 -1.14 3.63 -30.92
C MET A 103 -2.57 3.81 -31.44
N GLY A 104 -2.70 3.67 -32.76
CA GLY A 104 -3.97 3.82 -33.47
C GLY A 104 -4.40 5.28 -33.63
N GLN A 105 -3.48 6.24 -33.56
CA GLN A 105 -3.74 7.61 -33.99
C GLN A 105 -3.37 7.87 -35.47
N ASP A 106 -2.60 6.96 -36.08
CA ASP A 106 -2.14 7.12 -37.46
C ASP A 106 -3.15 6.56 -38.46
N GLY A 107 -3.68 7.44 -39.33
CA GLY A 107 -4.41 7.05 -40.54
C GLY A 107 -5.81 6.47 -40.32
N ILE A 108 -6.38 5.94 -41.42
CA ILE A 108 -7.67 5.24 -41.42
C ILE A 108 -7.38 3.78 -41.06
N GLN A 109 -7.99 3.30 -39.97
CA GLN A 109 -7.88 1.92 -39.52
C GLN A 109 -8.95 1.05 -40.17
N ASP A 110 -8.57 -0.13 -40.64
CA ASP A 110 -9.53 -1.18 -40.95
C ASP A 110 -9.86 -2.04 -39.69
N ILE A 111 -10.75 -3.01 -39.85
CA ILE A 111 -11.18 -3.89 -38.72
C ILE A 111 -10.01 -4.75 -38.21
N GLY A 112 -9.07 -5.11 -39.08
CA GLY A 112 -7.88 -5.87 -38.72
C GLY A 112 -6.90 -5.03 -37.90
N ASP A 113 -6.68 -3.78 -38.32
CA ASP A 113 -5.86 -2.80 -37.61
C ASP A 113 -6.43 -2.49 -36.23
N GLU A 114 -7.75 -2.30 -36.14
CA GLU A 114 -8.44 -2.07 -34.87
C GLU A 114 -8.26 -3.26 -33.92
N ALA A 115 -8.46 -4.49 -34.43
CA ALA A 115 -8.27 -5.71 -33.65
C ALA A 115 -6.83 -5.86 -33.15
N ALA A 116 -5.83 -5.60 -34.01
CA ALA A 116 -4.42 -5.62 -33.64
C ALA A 116 -4.08 -4.56 -32.58
N ASN A 117 -4.61 -3.35 -32.73
CA ASN A 117 -4.42 -2.26 -31.76
C ASN A 117 -5.03 -2.58 -30.39
N ILE A 118 -6.23 -3.18 -30.35
CA ILE A 118 -6.85 -3.63 -29.10
C ILE A 118 -5.98 -4.68 -28.42
N TYR A 119 -5.53 -5.69 -29.16
CA TYR A 119 -4.66 -6.75 -28.60
C TYR A 119 -3.35 -6.18 -28.05
N ASN A 120 -2.70 -5.29 -28.79
CA ASN A 120 -1.48 -4.63 -28.36
C ASN A 120 -1.71 -3.81 -27.08
N LYS A 121 -2.82 -3.05 -27.00
CA LYS A 121 -3.18 -2.31 -25.78
C LYS A 121 -3.40 -3.22 -24.58
N GLN A 122 -3.98 -4.41 -24.76
CA GLN A 122 -4.13 -5.40 -23.68
C GLN A 122 -2.78 -5.91 -23.16
N ILE A 123 -1.81 -6.16 -24.05
CA ILE A 123 -0.45 -6.54 -23.67
C ILE A 123 0.19 -5.42 -22.84
N LEU A 124 0.13 -4.17 -23.33
CA LEU A 124 0.72 -3.02 -22.64
C LEU A 124 0.11 -2.81 -21.26
N LEU A 125 -1.21 -3.00 -21.11
CA LEU A 125 -1.87 -2.93 -19.81
C LEU A 125 -1.34 -3.99 -18.84
N SER A 126 -1.12 -5.23 -19.30
CA SER A 126 -0.61 -6.33 -18.47
C SER A 126 0.84 -6.10 -18.04
N LEU A 127 1.68 -5.53 -18.92
CA LEU A 127 3.04 -5.12 -18.60
C LEU A 127 3.04 -4.00 -17.55
N ASN A 128 2.16 -3.01 -17.72
CA ASN A 128 2.06 -1.90 -16.77
C ASN A 128 1.64 -2.37 -15.37
N GLU A 129 0.73 -3.33 -15.28
CA GLU A 129 0.34 -3.91 -13.99
C GLU A 129 1.53 -4.61 -13.30
N SER A 130 2.35 -5.33 -14.07
CA SER A 130 3.55 -5.98 -13.54
C SER A 130 4.60 -4.96 -13.05
N GLU A 131 4.78 -3.86 -13.79
CA GLU A 131 5.65 -2.73 -13.40
C GLU A 131 5.16 -2.07 -12.11
N ARG A 132 3.83 -1.88 -11.97
CA ARG A 132 3.22 -1.35 -10.74
C ARG A 132 3.46 -2.23 -9.54
N MET A 133 3.29 -3.54 -9.68
CA MET A 133 3.58 -4.50 -8.60
C MET A 133 5.06 -4.45 -8.22
N ARG A 134 5.97 -4.36 -9.20
CA ARG A 134 7.41 -4.21 -8.94
C ARG A 134 7.73 -2.89 -8.22
N LEU A 135 7.08 -1.79 -8.61
CA LEU A 135 7.24 -0.50 -7.95
C LEU A 135 6.80 -0.56 -6.49
N GLN A 136 5.67 -1.23 -6.21
CA GLN A 136 5.21 -1.48 -4.85
C GLN A 136 6.23 -2.28 -4.03
N GLU A 137 6.81 -3.34 -4.59
CA GLU A 137 7.87 -4.11 -3.91
C GLU A 137 9.08 -3.23 -3.53
N VAL A 138 9.47 -2.31 -4.42
CA VAL A 138 10.58 -1.37 -4.19
C VAL A 138 10.23 -0.34 -3.11
N ASP A 139 9.06 0.28 -3.19
CA ASP A 139 8.60 1.26 -2.19
C ASP A 139 8.48 0.62 -0.80
N GLU A 140 7.92 -0.59 -0.71
CA GLU A 140 7.86 -1.35 0.55
C GLU A 140 9.26 -1.71 1.10
N ALA A 141 10.22 -2.02 0.24
CA ALA A 141 11.60 -2.26 0.67
C ALA A 141 12.25 -0.99 1.24
N LEU A 142 12.01 0.17 0.62
CA LEU A 142 12.47 1.48 1.11
C LEU A 142 11.80 1.86 2.43
N ASP A 143 10.51 1.56 2.59
CA ASP A 143 9.78 1.78 3.85
C ASP A 143 10.34 0.92 4.97
N ARG A 144 10.62 -0.37 4.71
CA ARG A 144 11.29 -1.26 5.68
C ARG A 144 12.69 -0.78 6.07
N MET A 145 13.41 -0.14 5.15
CA MET A 145 14.69 0.50 5.48
C MET A 145 14.51 1.71 6.40
N ALA A 146 13.41 2.46 6.25
CA ALA A 146 13.11 3.62 7.09
C ALA A 146 12.66 3.21 8.50
N THR A 147 11.89 2.12 8.63
CA THR A 147 11.44 1.58 9.92
C THR A 147 12.51 0.74 10.64
N GLY A 148 13.57 0.34 9.94
CA GLY A 148 14.64 -0.49 10.48
C GLY A 148 14.34 -1.99 10.49
N SER A 149 13.28 -2.45 9.83
CA SER A 149 12.94 -3.88 9.70
C SER A 149 13.52 -4.54 8.44
N TYR A 150 14.31 -3.80 7.64
CA TYR A 150 14.93 -4.33 6.43
C TYR A 150 15.89 -5.49 6.72
N GLY A 151 15.79 -6.55 5.93
CA GLY A 151 16.59 -7.76 6.10
C GLY A 151 16.03 -8.76 7.12
N ILE A 152 14.82 -8.53 7.63
CA ILE A 152 14.08 -9.47 8.49
C ILE A 152 12.97 -10.12 7.66
N CYS A 153 12.82 -11.44 7.80
CA CYS A 153 11.74 -12.19 7.18
C CYS A 153 10.39 -11.86 7.86
N GLU A 154 9.39 -11.50 7.06
CA GLU A 154 8.05 -11.15 7.58
C GLU A 154 7.28 -12.35 8.17
N GLU A 155 7.59 -13.57 7.75
CA GLU A 155 6.92 -14.79 8.23
C GLU A 155 7.53 -15.33 9.54
N CYS A 156 8.85 -15.56 9.56
CA CYS A 156 9.51 -16.21 10.69
C CYS A 156 10.27 -15.25 11.61
N GLY A 157 10.43 -13.98 11.23
CA GLY A 157 11.23 -13.00 11.98
C GLY A 157 12.75 -13.26 11.92
N GLU A 158 13.21 -14.26 11.16
CA GLU A 158 14.63 -14.55 11.01
C GLU A 158 15.32 -13.61 10.02
N LEU A 159 16.65 -13.51 10.11
CA LEU A 159 17.46 -12.71 9.20
C LEU A 159 17.47 -13.30 7.78
N ILE A 160 17.24 -12.44 6.79
CA ILE A 160 17.42 -12.77 5.39
C ILE A 160 18.92 -12.77 5.08
N SER A 161 19.39 -13.78 4.37
CA SER A 161 20.82 -13.90 4.01
C SER A 161 21.28 -12.73 3.13
N LEU A 162 22.46 -12.17 3.44
CA LEU A 162 23.02 -11.03 2.68
C LEU A 162 23.16 -11.34 1.19
N LYS A 163 23.63 -12.54 0.84
CA LYS A 163 23.72 -13.00 -0.57
C LYS A 163 22.40 -12.91 -1.32
N ARG A 164 21.27 -13.14 -0.63
CA ARG A 164 19.93 -13.00 -1.24
C ARG A 164 19.55 -11.54 -1.45
N LEU A 165 19.86 -10.67 -0.50
CA LEU A 165 19.62 -9.23 -0.62
C LEU A 165 20.52 -8.57 -1.68
N GLU A 166 21.72 -9.10 -1.91
CA GLU A 166 22.61 -8.67 -3.00
C GLU A 166 22.03 -8.97 -4.38
N VAL A 167 21.37 -10.13 -4.53
CA VAL A 167 20.74 -10.52 -5.80
C VAL A 167 19.35 -9.92 -5.95
N ARG A 168 18.55 -9.91 -4.89
CA ARG A 168 17.18 -9.39 -4.85
C ARG A 168 16.97 -8.50 -3.61
N PRO A 169 17.23 -7.19 -3.69
CA PRO A 169 17.14 -6.27 -2.56
C PRO A 169 15.69 -6.05 -2.07
N VAL A 170 14.68 -6.32 -2.90
CA VAL A 170 13.27 -6.21 -2.52
C VAL A 170 12.74 -7.38 -1.68
N ALA A 171 13.54 -8.43 -1.44
CA ALA A 171 13.08 -9.66 -0.80
C ALA A 171 12.41 -9.43 0.59
N LYS A 172 11.21 -9.99 0.77
CA LYS A 172 10.44 -9.97 2.03
C LYS A 172 10.62 -11.22 2.89
N TYR A 173 10.93 -12.34 2.25
CA TYR A 173 10.99 -13.65 2.89
C TYR A 173 12.36 -14.30 2.76
N CYS A 174 12.74 -15.08 3.78
CA CYS A 174 13.89 -15.98 3.73
C CYS A 174 13.62 -17.14 2.75
N VAL A 175 14.69 -17.84 2.33
CA VAL A 175 14.59 -18.95 1.37
C VAL A 175 13.67 -20.06 1.89
N ALA A 176 13.78 -20.40 3.18
CA ALA A 176 12.98 -21.46 3.78
C ALA A 176 11.47 -21.13 3.76
N CYS A 177 11.07 -19.91 4.15
CA CYS A 177 9.67 -19.49 4.12
C CYS A 177 9.14 -19.36 2.70
N LEU A 178 9.93 -18.80 1.77
CA LEU A 178 9.53 -18.72 0.37
C LEU A 178 9.29 -20.12 -0.22
N SER A 179 10.20 -21.08 0.02
CA SER A 179 10.02 -22.46 -0.46
C SER A 179 8.84 -23.19 0.17
N LYS A 180 8.38 -22.80 1.36
CA LYS A 180 7.14 -23.34 1.96
C LYS A 180 5.91 -22.77 1.26
N MET A 181 5.92 -21.47 0.96
CA MET A 181 4.85 -20.76 0.26
C MET A 181 4.66 -21.31 -1.16
N GLU A 182 5.75 -21.49 -1.91
CA GLU A 182 5.74 -22.07 -3.27
C GLU A 182 5.19 -23.51 -3.30
N LYS A 183 5.41 -24.27 -2.22
CA LYS A 183 4.90 -25.64 -2.08
C LYS A 183 3.46 -25.71 -1.56
N GLY A 184 2.81 -24.57 -1.31
CA GLY A 184 1.46 -24.50 -0.75
C GLY A 184 1.35 -25.09 0.67
N ARG A 185 2.42 -25.02 1.46
CA ARG A 185 2.48 -25.55 2.84
C ARG A 185 2.35 -24.46 3.92
N LEU A 186 1.79 -23.32 3.55
CA LEU A 186 1.42 -22.21 4.42
C LEU A 186 -0.08 -21.96 4.28
#